data_AF-B8MEX5-F1
#
_entry.id   AF-B8MEX5-F1
#
_cell.length_a   1.000
_cell.length_b   1.000
_cell.length_c   1.000
_cell.angle_alpha   90.00
_cell.angle_beta   90.00
_cell.angle_gamma   90.00
#
_symmetry.space_group_name_H-M   'P 1'
#
loop_
_entity.id
_entity.type
_entity.pdbx_description
1 polymer ?
#
loop_
_entity_poly.entity_id
_entity_poly.type
_entity_poly.pdbx_seq_one_letter_code
_entity_poly.pdbx_strand_id
1 'polypeptide(L)'
;MIPPSYLNFGATDYNTLQCYGSLQSNAGLNLSIYGITFLKSVFVVFDDENKRIGIAPKAVNMPIGPIIDIEGRKWDHIHRGMSP
;
A
#
# COMPACT_ATOMS: atom_id res chain seq x y z
N MET A 1 5.58 -8.23 -4.54
CA MET A 1 6.80 -7.52 -4.99
C MET A 1 6.38 -6.13 -5.46
N ILE A 2 7.20 -5.10 -5.22
CA ILE A 2 6.90 -3.72 -5.63
C ILE A 2 7.21 -3.57 -7.13
N PRO A 3 6.25 -3.18 -7.99
CA PRO A 3 6.53 -2.90 -9.39
C PRO A 3 7.57 -1.77 -9.56
N PRO A 4 8.55 -1.89 -10.48
CA PRO A 4 9.54 -0.83 -10.72
C PRO A 4 8.91 0.53 -11.06
N SER A 5 7.76 0.54 -11.74
CA SER A 5 7.02 1.77 -12.06
C SER A 5 6.53 2.53 -10.83
N TYR A 6 6.42 1.89 -9.66
CA TYR A 6 6.05 2.56 -8.42
C TYR A 6 7.22 3.29 -7.75
N LEU A 7 8.45 3.00 -8.17
CA LEU A 7 9.67 3.61 -7.65
C LEU A 7 9.97 4.97 -8.29
N ASN A 8 9.31 5.33 -9.39
CA ASN A 8 9.33 6.68 -9.92
C ASN A 8 8.20 7.49 -9.25
N PHE A 9 8.57 8.53 -8.51
CA PHE A 9 7.60 9.43 -7.90
C PHE A 9 7.13 10.49 -8.91
N GLY A 10 8.07 11.05 -9.66
CA GLY A 10 7.81 12.06 -10.68
C GLY A 10 9.03 12.93 -10.97
N ALA A 11 8.90 13.78 -11.99
CA ALA A 11 9.92 14.74 -12.38
C ALA A 11 10.18 15.78 -11.29
N THR A 12 11.40 16.30 -11.23
CA THR A 12 11.75 17.47 -10.43
C THR A 12 11.27 18.75 -11.11
N ASP A 13 11.04 19.81 -10.33
CA ASP A 13 10.64 21.12 -10.87
C ASP A 13 11.76 21.81 -11.66
N TYR A 14 13.03 21.48 -11.37
CA TYR A 14 14.20 22.11 -12.00
C TYR A 14 14.58 21.48 -13.34
N ASN A 15 14.32 20.19 -13.51
CA ASN A 15 14.64 19.45 -14.72
C ASN A 15 13.67 18.27 -14.90
N THR A 16 12.91 18.29 -15.98
CA THR A 16 11.89 17.27 -16.30
C THR A 16 12.49 15.90 -16.63
N LEU A 17 13.79 15.83 -16.93
CA LEU A 17 14.52 14.58 -17.17
C LEU A 17 15.09 13.97 -15.88
N GLN A 18 15.08 14.71 -14.77
CA GLN A 18 15.45 14.21 -13.45
C GLN A 18 14.19 13.89 -12.67
N CYS A 19 14.12 12.70 -12.06
CA CYS A 19 12.96 12.26 -11.29
C CYS A 19 13.35 11.93 -9.85
N TYR A 20 12.44 12.21 -8.92
CA TYR A 20 12.52 11.71 -7.56
C TYR A 20 12.18 10.22 -7.51
N GLY A 21 12.97 9.46 -6.74
CA GLY A 21 12.66 8.08 -6.41
C GLY A 21 11.69 8.00 -5.23
N SER A 22 10.76 7.05 -5.27
CA SER A 22 9.78 6.83 -4.19
C SER A 22 10.34 6.03 -3.00
N LEU A 23 11.62 5.62 -3.05
CA LEU A 23 12.36 5.00 -1.94
C LEU A 23 13.41 5.98 -1.47
N GLN A 24 13.44 6.23 -0.16
CA GLN A 24 14.32 7.22 0.45
C GLN A 24 15.02 6.62 1.67
N SER A 25 16.20 7.14 1.97
CA SER A 25 16.95 6.75 3.18
C SER A 25 16.16 7.11 4.43
N ASN A 26 16.21 6.25 5.44
CA ASN A 26 15.69 6.53 6.77
C ASN A 26 16.77 7.08 7.73
N ALA A 27 17.98 7.42 7.23
CA ALA A 27 19.03 7.98 8.07
C ALA A 27 18.55 9.28 8.77
N GLY A 28 18.76 9.35 10.09
CA GLY A 28 18.24 10.43 10.94
C GLY A 28 16.83 10.19 11.48
N LEU A 29 16.16 9.10 11.08
CA LEU A 29 14.92 8.61 11.67
C LEU A 29 15.21 7.35 12.51
N ASN A 30 14.56 7.22 13.67
CA ASN A 30 14.65 6.02 14.52
C ASN A 30 13.65 4.93 14.12
N LEU A 31 13.10 4.98 12.91
CA LEU A 31 12.10 4.04 12.39
C LEU A 31 12.15 3.96 10.87
N SER A 32 11.56 2.90 10.32
CA SER A 32 11.34 2.73 8.88
C SER A 32 9.88 2.97 8.53
N ILE A 33 9.62 3.75 7.48
CA ILE A 33 8.26 4.09 7.04
C ILE A 33 7.87 3.25 5.82
N TYR A 34 6.86 2.41 5.97
CA TYR A 34 6.25 1.65 4.88
C TYR A 34 5.10 2.45 4.27
N GLY A 35 5.44 3.45 3.45
CA GLY A 35 4.48 4.39 2.87
C GLY A 35 3.71 3.87 1.65
N ILE A 36 3.09 4.81 0.92
CA ILE A 36 2.22 4.51 -0.23
C ILE A 36 2.88 3.63 -1.29
N THR A 37 4.19 3.78 -1.55
CA THR A 37 4.97 2.94 -2.49
C THR A 37 4.81 1.45 -2.19
N PHE A 38 4.90 1.10 -0.91
CA PHE A 38 4.73 -0.28 -0.45
C PHE A 38 3.25 -0.65 -0.35
N LEU A 39 2.45 0.15 0.36
CA LEU A 39 1.05 -0.19 0.66
C LEU A 39 0.19 -0.35 -0.59
N LYS A 40 0.43 0.43 -1.66
CA LYS A 40 -0.31 0.27 -2.93
C LYS A 40 0.05 -0.99 -3.71
N SER A 41 1.20 -1.61 -3.40
CA SER A 41 1.74 -2.79 -4.10
C SER A 41 1.26 -4.13 -3.54
N VAL A 42 0.60 -4.10 -2.38
CA VAL A 42 0.10 -5.28 -1.67
C VAL A 42 -1.37 -5.10 -1.33
N PHE A 43 -2.04 -6.19 -0.98
CA PHE A 43 -3.28 -6.12 -0.23
C PHE A 43 -2.92 -6.12 1.26
N VAL A 44 -3.37 -5.10 2.00
CA VAL A 44 -3.05 -4.91 3.41
C VAL A 44 -4.33 -4.94 4.25
N VAL A 45 -4.29 -5.69 5.35
CA VAL A 45 -5.35 -5.75 6.35
C VAL A 45 -4.80 -5.21 7.67
N PHE A 46 -5.48 -4.23 8.24
CA PHE A 46 -5.19 -3.71 9.58
C PHE A 46 -6.19 -4.33 10.56
N ASP A 47 -5.72 -5.25 11.39
CA ASP A 47 -6.51 -5.88 12.46
C ASP A 47 -6.27 -5.08 13.75
N ASP A 48 -7.18 -4.16 14.05
CA ASP A 48 -7.07 -3.28 15.20
C ASP A 48 -7.36 -4.01 16.54
N GLU A 49 -8.17 -5.07 16.51
CA GLU A 49 -8.50 -5.83 17.72
C GLU A 49 -7.27 -6.57 18.25
N ASN A 50 -6.55 -7.27 17.36
CA ASN A 50 -5.36 -8.03 17.74
C ASN A 50 -4.06 -7.24 17.57
N LYS A 51 -4.12 -5.98 17.09
CA LYS A 51 -2.97 -5.11 16.76
C LYS A 51 -1.99 -5.79 15.79
N ARG A 52 -2.51 -6.30 14.68
CA ARG A 52 -1.74 -7.04 13.66
C ARG A 52 -1.91 -6.44 12.27
N ILE A 53 -0.94 -6.75 11.40
CA ILE A 53 -0.97 -6.39 9.98
C ILE A 53 -0.86 -7.67 9.16
N GLY A 54 -1.84 -7.87 8.27
CA GLY A 54 -1.83 -8.93 7.26
C GLY A 54 -1.39 -8.39 5.91
N ILE A 55 -0.54 -9.13 5.20
CA ILE A 55 -0.02 -8.73 3.88
C ILE A 55 -0.20 -9.89 2.92
N ALA A 56 -0.87 -9.63 1.79
CA ALA A 56 -1.05 -10.58 0.70
C ALA A 56 -0.59 -9.98 -0.64
N PRO A 57 -0.12 -10.81 -1.59
CA PRO A 57 0.13 -10.36 -2.96
C PRO A 57 -1.13 -9.73 -3.57
N LYS A 58 -0.98 -8.55 -4.18
CA LYS A 58 -2.06 -7.95 -4.97
C LYS A 58 -2.13 -8.63 -6.33
N ALA A 59 -3.24 -9.30 -6.63
CA ALA A 59 -3.47 -9.90 -7.93
C ALA A 59 -3.59 -8.80 -9.02
N VAL A 60 -2.86 -8.96 -10.13
CA VAL A 60 -2.87 -8.01 -11.27
C VAL A 60 -4.27 -7.91 -11.90
N ASN A 61 -5.07 -8.97 -11.78
CA ASN A 61 -6.46 -9.04 -12.22
C ASN A 61 -7.39 -9.33 -11.04
N MET A 62 -7.27 -8.59 -9.93
CA MET A 62 -8.36 -8.63 -8.95
C MET A 62 -9.60 -8.08 -9.66
N PRO A 63 -10.64 -8.89 -9.94
CA PRO A 63 -11.87 -8.34 -10.48
C PRO A 63 -12.36 -7.29 -9.47
N ILE A 64 -12.93 -6.20 -9.96
CA ILE A 64 -13.70 -5.21 -9.17
C ILE A 64 -14.99 -5.83 -8.57
N GLY A 65 -14.92 -7.12 -8.21
CA GLY A 65 -15.91 -7.83 -7.42
C GLY A 65 -15.63 -7.68 -5.92
N PRO A 66 -16.53 -8.24 -5.09
CA PRO A 66 -16.36 -8.20 -3.65
C PRO A 66 -15.02 -8.77 -3.21
N ILE A 67 -14.35 -8.08 -2.28
CA ILE A 67 -13.23 -8.65 -1.55
C ILE A 67 -13.78 -9.85 -0.77
N ILE A 68 -13.21 -11.03 -0.98
CA ILE A 68 -13.59 -12.26 -0.28
C ILE A 68 -12.43 -12.72 0.62
N ASP A 69 -12.70 -13.23 1.83
CA ASP A 69 -11.66 -13.87 2.66
C ASP A 69 -11.19 -15.19 2.04
N ILE A 70 -10.17 -15.79 2.65
CA ILE A 70 -9.65 -17.12 2.31
C ILE A 70 -10.68 -18.25 2.49
N GLU A 71 -11.80 -17.98 3.16
CA GLU A 71 -12.93 -18.89 3.34
C GLU A 71 -14.06 -18.61 2.33
N GLY A 72 -13.86 -17.65 1.40
CA GLY A 72 -14.83 -17.26 0.38
C GLY A 72 -15.94 -16.33 0.85
N ARG A 73 -15.88 -15.77 2.06
CA ARG A 73 -16.87 -14.82 2.57
C ARG A 73 -16.62 -13.41 2.05
N LYS A 74 -17.68 -12.77 1.60
CA LYS A 74 -17.69 -11.39 1.12
C LYS A 74 -17.46 -10.41 2.27
N TRP A 75 -16.45 -9.54 2.12
CA TRP A 75 -16.18 -8.41 3.00
C TRP A 75 -17.07 -7.23 2.62
N ASP A 76 -18.23 -7.12 3.28
CA ASP A 76 -19.20 -6.04 3.05
C ASP A 76 -18.88 -4.74 3.83
N HIS A 77 -17.77 -4.67 4.56
CA HIS A 77 -17.51 -3.64 5.59
C HIS A 77 -16.36 -2.66 5.31
N ILE A 78 -16.04 -2.33 4.05
CA ILE A 78 -14.95 -1.38 3.74
C ILE A 78 -15.33 0.10 4.00
N HIS A 79 -16.56 0.40 4.47
CA HIS A 79 -17.04 1.77 4.69
C HIS A 79 -17.74 2.05 6.04
N ARG A 80 -17.56 1.22 7.08
CA ARG A 80 -18.00 1.61 8.43
C ARG A 80 -16.87 1.54 9.43
N GLY A 81 -16.27 2.69 9.70
CA GLY A 81 -15.36 2.85 10.84
C GLY A 81 -14.49 4.10 10.83
N MET A 82 -15.06 5.30 10.66
CA MET A 82 -14.57 6.51 11.36
C MET A 82 -15.61 7.64 11.27
N SER A 83 -16.29 7.92 12.40
CA SER A 83 -16.81 9.23 12.88
C SER A 83 -18.10 9.05 13.71
N PRO A 84 -18.27 9.74 14.84
CA PRO A 84 -17.37 9.93 15.99
C PRO A 84 -17.59 8.88 17.10
#